data_AF-A0A932L4F3-F1
#
_entry.id   AF-A0A932L4F3-F1
#
_cell.length_a   1.000
_cell.length_b   1.000
_cell.length_c   1.000
_cell.angle_alpha   90.00
_cell.angle_beta   90.00
_cell.angle_gamma   90.00
#
_symmetry.space_group_name_H-M   'P 1'
#
loop_
_entity.id
_entity.type
_entity.pdbx_description
1 polymer ?
#
loop_
_entity_poly.entity_id
_entity_poly.type
_entity_poly.pdbx_seq_one_letter_code
_entity_poly.pdbx_strand_id
1 'polypeptide(L)'
;MDPIDWVKLIGGGFAHMTAPFAVHPNDRDRAKEYLRMAKAHGLTASDAEDHAREYLRTAIGWPRDEADQIDRVRKFFSGKLP
;
A
#
# COMPACT_ATOMS: atom_id res chain seq x y z
N MET A 1 11.07 -19.27 -6.27
CA MET A 1 10.13 -18.35 -5.61
C MET A 1 9.53 -17.51 -6.70
N ASP A 2 8.20 -17.43 -6.76
CA ASP A 2 7.54 -16.52 -7.68
C ASP A 2 7.89 -15.06 -7.31
N PRO A 3 8.01 -14.15 -8.29
CA PRO A 3 8.26 -12.74 -8.02
C PRO A 3 7.13 -12.15 -7.16
N ILE A 4 7.49 -11.32 -6.18
CA ILE A 4 6.52 -10.66 -5.30
C ILE A 4 5.73 -9.64 -6.12
N ASP A 5 4.41 -9.79 -6.16
CA ASP A 5 3.50 -8.82 -6.77
C ASP A 5 3.23 -7.68 -5.78
N TRP A 6 4.09 -6.67 -5.81
CA TRP A 6 4.03 -5.51 -4.91
C TRP A 6 2.76 -4.67 -5.09
N VAL A 7 2.29 -4.53 -6.32
CA VAL A 7 1.08 -3.75 -6.69
C VAL A 7 -0.17 -4.40 -6.09
N LYS A 8 -0.27 -5.72 -6.19
CA LYS A 8 -1.36 -6.48 -5.56
C LYS A 8 -1.26 -6.47 -4.03
N LEU A 9 -0.04 -6.57 -3.49
CA LEU A 9 0.17 -6.61 -2.04
C LEU A 9 -0.16 -5.26 -1.39
N ILE A 10 0.30 -4.15 -1.96
CA ILE A 10 -0.04 -2.81 -1.47
C ILE A 10 -1.55 -2.54 -1.63
N GLY A 11 -2.14 -2.89 -2.78
CA GLY A 11 -3.58 -2.74 -2.99
C GLY A 11 -4.44 -3.52 -1.98
N GLY A 12 -3.97 -4.71 -1.58
CA GLY A 12 -4.63 -5.55 -0.58
C GLY A 12 -4.55 -5.02 0.85
N GLY A 13 -3.50 -4.28 1.20
CA GLY A 13 -3.34 -3.67 2.54
C GLY A 13 -4.15 -2.39 2.75
N PHE A 14 -4.61 -1.79 1.66
CA PHE A 14 -5.30 -0.50 1.65
C PHE A 14 -6.68 -0.61 0.96
N ALA A 15 -7.35 -1.76 1.07
CA ALA A 15 -8.66 -2.12 0.48
C ALA A 15 -9.47 -0.98 -0.16
N HIS A 16 -9.27 -0.74 -1.46
CA HIS A 16 -10.03 0.22 -2.28
C HIS A 16 -10.26 1.61 -1.61
N MET A 17 -9.37 1.94 -0.67
CA MET A 17 -9.08 3.20 -0.01
C MET A 17 -10.20 4.18 0.39
N THR A 18 -11.23 3.71 1.10
CA THR A 18 -12.09 4.59 1.93
C THR A 18 -11.73 4.58 3.42
N ALA A 19 -10.64 3.90 3.78
CA ALA A 19 -10.25 3.57 5.15
C ALA A 19 -9.00 4.33 5.62
N PRO A 20 -9.01 5.04 6.77
CA PRO A 20 -7.81 5.73 7.27
C PRO A 20 -6.69 4.76 7.68
N PHE A 21 -7.04 3.55 8.08
CA PHE A 21 -6.20 2.36 8.15
C PHE A 21 -7.19 1.24 8.23
N ALA A 22 -7.13 0.29 7.29
CA ALA A 22 -7.71 -1.03 7.47
C ALA A 22 -8.93 -1.06 8.40
N VAL A 23 -10.05 -0.51 7.93
CA VAL A 23 -11.29 -0.56 8.75
C VAL A 23 -11.64 -2.02 8.99
N HIS A 24 -11.29 -2.88 8.03
CA HIS A 24 -11.35 -4.32 8.16
C HIS A 24 -10.01 -4.90 8.66
N PRO A 25 -10.01 -5.81 9.65
CA PRO A 25 -8.80 -6.46 10.18
C PRO A 25 -7.89 -7.07 9.09
N ASN A 26 -8.48 -7.64 8.04
CA ASN A 26 -7.74 -8.26 6.94
C ASN A 26 -6.81 -7.29 6.19
N ASP A 27 -7.23 -6.05 5.99
CA ASP A 27 -6.42 -5.04 5.29
C ASP A 27 -5.22 -4.66 6.17
N ARG A 28 -5.42 -4.70 7.48
CA ARG A 28 -4.43 -4.35 8.50
C ARG A 28 -3.28 -5.35 8.48
N ASP A 29 -3.62 -6.63 8.39
CA ASP A 29 -2.64 -7.70 8.33
C ASP A 29 -1.94 -7.74 6.96
N ARG A 30 -2.64 -7.41 5.87
CA ARG A 30 -2.02 -7.25 4.55
C ARG A 30 -1.07 -6.06 4.45
N ALA A 31 -1.40 -4.92 5.07
CA ALA A 31 -0.49 -3.76 5.13
C ALA A 31 0.77 -4.07 5.96
N LYS A 32 0.62 -4.82 7.07
CA LYS A 32 1.76 -5.34 7.84
C LYS A 32 2.59 -6.33 7.03
N GLU A 33 1.95 -7.18 6.23
CA GLU A 33 2.64 -8.12 5.36
C GLU A 33 3.45 -7.40 4.29
N TYR A 34 2.87 -6.38 3.64
CA TYR A 34 3.61 -5.48 2.76
C TYR A 34 4.83 -4.90 3.48
N LEU A 35 4.64 -4.32 4.69
CA LEU A 35 5.72 -3.72 5.46
C LEU A 35 6.84 -4.73 5.78
N ARG A 36 6.48 -5.95 6.16
CA ARG A 36 7.42 -7.03 6.48
C ARG A 36 8.27 -7.38 5.26
N MET A 37 7.62 -7.56 4.11
CA MET A 37 8.31 -7.88 2.85
C MET A 37 9.15 -6.69 2.36
N ALA A 38 8.62 -5.47 2.42
CA ALA A 38 9.34 -4.25 2.05
C ALA A 38 10.64 -4.10 2.84
N LYS A 39 10.61 -4.31 4.16
CA LYS A 39 11.82 -4.29 5.01
C LYS A 39 12.82 -5.37 4.62
N ALA A 40 12.35 -6.60 4.39
CA ALA A 40 13.22 -7.72 4.01
C ALA A 40 13.90 -7.51 2.65
N HIS A 41 13.30 -6.71 1.77
CA HIS A 41 13.79 -6.42 0.43
C HIS A 41 14.44 -5.03 0.29
N GLY A 42 14.60 -4.28 1.38
CA GLY A 42 15.26 -2.98 1.37
C GLY A 42 14.47 -1.87 0.67
N LEU A 43 13.14 -2.00 0.59
CA LEU A 43 12.29 -0.95 0.02
C LEU A 43 12.16 0.25 0.97
N THR A 44 11.98 1.42 0.36
CA THR A 44 11.78 2.72 1.00
C THR A 44 10.29 3.09 1.07
N ALA A 45 9.97 4.14 1.81
CA ALA A 45 8.63 4.73 1.77
C ALA A 45 8.26 5.21 0.35
N SER A 46 9.23 5.70 -0.44
CA SER A 46 9.01 6.13 -1.82
C SER A 46 8.56 4.97 -2.72
N ASP A 47 9.21 3.81 -2.59
CA ASP A 47 8.82 2.61 -3.36
C ASP A 47 7.39 2.19 -3.06
N ALA A 48 6.97 2.29 -1.80
CA ALA A 48 5.58 2.02 -1.41
C ALA A 48 4.58 3.02 -1.99
N GLU A 49 4.94 4.31 -2.07
CA GLU A 49 4.13 5.31 -2.77
C GLU A 49 4.01 4.98 -4.27
N ASP A 50 5.09 4.55 -4.92
CA ASP A 50 5.09 4.22 -6.35
C ASP A 50 4.23 2.99 -6.66
N HIS A 51 4.33 1.93 -5.86
CA HIS A 51 3.44 0.77 -6.00
C HIS A 51 1.97 1.15 -5.77
N ALA A 52 1.68 2.08 -4.85
CA ALA A 52 0.33 2.57 -4.62
C ALA A 52 -0.19 3.39 -5.81
N ARG A 53 0.65 4.25 -6.42
CA ARG A 53 0.32 4.99 -7.65
C ARG A 53 0.02 4.03 -8.80
N GLU A 54 0.82 2.98 -8.96
CA GLU A 54 0.59 1.96 -9.99
C GLU A 54 -0.74 1.23 -9.76
N TYR A 55 -0.99 0.78 -8.53
CA TYR A 55 -2.27 0.15 -8.17
C TYR A 55 -3.46 1.05 -8.51
N LEU A 56 -3.39 2.33 -8.13
CA LEU A 56 -4.44 3.32 -8.40
C LEU A 56 -4.75 3.51 -9.88
N ARG A 57 -3.74 3.44 -10.76
CA ARG A 57 -3.94 3.49 -12.22
C ARG A 57 -4.79 2.32 -12.71
N THR A 58 -4.63 1.14 -12.12
CA THR A 58 -5.35 -0.09 -12.49
C THR A 58 -6.76 -0.21 -11.87
N ALA A 59 -7.10 0.58 -10.84
CA ALA A 59 -8.32 0.41 -10.06
C ALA A 59 -9.59 0.96 -10.75
N ILE A 60 -10.36 0.14 -11.47
CA ILE A 60 -11.55 0.58 -12.24
C ILE A 60 -12.79 0.75 -11.33
N GLY A 61 -13.59 1.81 -11.53
CA GLY A 61 -14.95 1.93 -10.97
C GLY A 61 -15.06 2.60 -9.60
N TRP A 62 -13.98 3.12 -9.03
CA TRP A 62 -13.97 3.76 -7.71
C TRP A 62 -13.54 5.23 -7.80
N PRO A 63 -14.09 6.14 -6.99
CA PRO A 63 -13.58 7.50 -6.86
C PRO A 63 -12.11 7.46 -6.42
N ARG A 64 -11.21 8.00 -7.25
CA ARG A 64 -9.76 8.03 -7.00
C ARG A 64 -9.34 9.42 -6.56
N ASP A 65 -9.47 9.71 -5.27
CA ASP A 65 -8.71 10.83 -4.72
C ASP A 65 -7.25 10.38 -4.52
N GLU A 66 -6.49 10.38 -5.63
CA GLU A 66 -5.11 9.90 -5.66
C GLU A 66 -4.24 10.62 -4.63
N ALA A 67 -4.45 11.92 -4.42
CA ALA A 67 -3.67 12.71 -3.46
C ALA A 67 -3.90 12.22 -2.02
N ASP A 68 -5.16 12.07 -1.61
CA ASP A 68 -5.52 11.54 -0.29
C ASP A 68 -4.98 10.12 -0.07
N GLN A 69 -4.99 9.30 -1.12
CA GLN A 69 -4.53 7.92 -1.05
C GLN A 69 -3.02 7.79 -0.88
N ILE A 70 -2.25 8.57 -1.63
CA ILE A 70 -0.81 8.59 -1.48
C ILE A 70 -0.40 9.18 -0.13
N ASP A 71 -1.08 10.20 0.37
CA ASP A 71 -0.82 10.76 1.70
C ASP A 71 -1.04 9.71 2.82
N ARG A 72 -2.04 8.84 2.69
CA ARG A 72 -2.27 7.74 3.64
C ARG A 72 -1.15 6.70 3.62
N VAL A 73 -0.71 6.29 2.44
CA VAL A 73 0.43 5.37 2.27
C VAL A 73 1.66 5.99 2.92
N ARG A 74 1.95 7.26 2.62
CA ARG A 74 3.05 8.02 3.23
C ARG A 74 2.97 8.03 4.76
N LYS A 75 1.82 8.39 5.33
CA LYS A 75 1.59 8.39 6.78
C LYS A 75 1.79 7.01 7.40
N PHE A 76 1.41 5.93 6.72
CA PHE A 76 1.65 4.59 7.22
C PHE A 76 3.14 4.25 7.27
N PHE A 77 3.88 4.51 6.20
CA PHE A 77 5.27 4.07 6.09
C PHE A 77 6.27 5.04 6.71
N SER A 78 5.84 6.27 7.04
CA SER A 78 6.63 7.24 7.79
C SER A 78 7.20 6.64 9.08
N GLY A 79 8.53 6.66 9.21
CA GLY A 79 9.27 6.08 10.33
C GLY A 79 9.25 4.55 10.41
N LYS A 80 8.59 3.86 9.48
CA LYS A 80 8.54 2.39 9.38
C LYS A 80 9.44 1.84 8.27
N LEU A 81 9.59 2.59 7.19
CA LEU A 81 10.57 2.37 6.13
C LEU A 81 11.55 3.54 6.08
N PRO A 82 12.75 3.34 5.51
CA PRO A 82 13.68 4.42 5.20
C PRO A 82 13.06 5.48 4.29
#